data_AF-A0A9X1T9I8-F1
#
_entry.id   AF-A0A9X1T9I8-F1
#
_cell.length_a   1.000
_cell.length_b   1.000
_cell.length_c   1.000
_cell.angle_alpha   90.00
_cell.angle_beta   90.00
_cell.angle_gamma   90.00
#
_symmetry.space_group_name_H-M   'P 1'
#
loop_
_entity.id
_entity.type
_entity.pdbx_description
1 polymer ?
#
loop_
_entity_poly.entity_id
_entity_poly.type
_entity_poly.pdbx_seq_one_letter_code
_entity_poly.pdbx_strand_id
1 'polypeptide(L)'
;MDNFDPAAFAEYLSRQERKDLLRFLTCGSVDDGKSTLIGRLLYDTKLLFEDQLATLQKDSAKHGTVGEDIDFALLVDGLEAEREQGITIDVAYRFFATEKRKFIVADTPGHEQYTRNMATGASNADLAVILIDARKGVLTQTRRHSYIASLLGIKNVVLAINKIDLVGYSQDVFEKILADYNSFAHVLAFENIQPIPMSARFGDNVTQRGANLDWYDGPTLLEHIEAVDVRGAETERPLRFPVQWVNRPNLDFRGYSGTLASGTVSVGEELVVAASGRKSTVKSIVTYDGEKENAIAGEAVTITLTDEIDISRGDLLCDANQRPEVADQFSAHLIWMHDDALVPGRPYLFKIGTKTVPGSVTEIKYNVDVNTFQHLAAKKVDLNEVSVVNLSFREPIAFDAYADNPETGGFIVIDRLTNLTVGAGMIDFALRRASNIHWQAVDLDKHRRGEAMGQRPAAIWFTGLSGAGKSTVANLVEKRLFALGKHTYLLDGDNIRHGLNRDLGFTEVDRVENIRRVAEAARLFVDAGVIVLCSFISPFRSERRLARDLLEPGEFVEVFVDTPLHVAEKRDPKGLYKKAREGRIKNFTGIDSPYEPPERAEITLAGGMAAPEELADQVVEYLREQGYI
;
A
#
# COMPACT_ATOMS: atom_id res chain seq x y z
N MET A 1 25.44 28.06 -44.19
CA MET A 1 24.32 28.08 -43.21
C MET A 1 23.01 28.06 -43.99
N ASP A 2 22.83 27.12 -44.92
CA ASP A 2 21.67 27.06 -45.81
C ASP A 2 21.17 25.61 -45.90
N ASN A 3 20.17 25.30 -45.07
CA ASN A 3 19.14 24.25 -45.22
C ASN A 3 18.40 24.03 -43.88
N PHE A 4 17.92 25.11 -43.24
CA PHE A 4 16.95 24.95 -42.16
C PHE A 4 15.56 24.95 -42.79
N ASP A 5 14.97 23.76 -42.95
CA ASP A 5 13.58 23.59 -43.38
C ASP A 5 12.66 23.58 -42.15
N PRO A 6 11.88 24.65 -41.91
CA PRO A 6 11.00 24.75 -40.75
C PRO A 6 9.90 23.68 -40.73
N ALA A 7 9.48 23.18 -41.91
CA ALA A 7 8.48 22.12 -42.00
C ALA A 7 9.07 20.78 -41.59
N ALA A 8 10.28 20.46 -42.03
CA ALA A 8 11.02 19.29 -41.57
C ALA A 8 11.36 19.37 -40.08
N PHE A 9 11.65 20.57 -39.55
CA PHE A 9 11.88 20.78 -38.12
C PHE A 9 10.61 20.64 -37.28
N ALA A 10 9.47 21.16 -37.75
CA ALA A 10 8.17 20.98 -37.12
C ALA A 10 7.71 19.51 -37.17
N GLU A 11 7.94 18.81 -38.28
CA GLU A 11 7.68 17.37 -38.40
C GLU A 11 8.62 16.57 -37.49
N TYR A 12 9.88 16.96 -37.36
CA TYR A 12 10.84 16.37 -36.43
C TYR A 12 10.40 16.57 -34.96
N LEU A 13 9.98 17.78 -34.59
CA LEU A 13 9.42 18.08 -33.27
C LEU A 13 8.13 17.29 -33.00
N SER A 14 7.21 17.23 -33.97
CA SER A 14 5.98 16.45 -33.84
C SER A 14 6.24 14.95 -33.74
N ARG A 15 7.21 14.42 -34.49
CA ARG A 15 7.67 13.02 -34.35
C ARG A 15 8.31 12.78 -32.99
N GLN A 16 9.13 13.71 -32.49
CA GLN A 16 9.73 13.66 -31.15
C GLN A 16 8.69 13.71 -30.04
N GLU A 17 7.62 14.49 -30.19
CA GLU A 17 6.50 14.57 -29.25
C GLU A 17 5.64 13.29 -29.25
N ARG A 18 5.45 12.65 -30.42
CA ARG A 18 4.64 11.44 -30.58
C ARG A 18 5.38 10.11 -30.31
N LYS A 19 6.67 10.14 -29.99
CA LYS A 19 7.44 8.90 -29.71
C LYS A 19 6.82 8.13 -28.56
N ASP A 20 6.77 6.82 -28.73
CA ASP A 20 6.30 5.93 -27.67
C ASP A 20 7.22 5.95 -26.46
N LEU A 21 6.64 5.71 -25.28
CA LEU A 21 7.33 5.67 -24.00
C LEU A 21 7.26 4.27 -23.45
N LEU A 22 8.41 3.65 -23.21
CA LEU A 22 8.51 2.41 -22.44
C LEU A 22 9.06 2.72 -21.04
N ARG A 23 8.37 2.25 -20.01
CA ARG A 23 8.91 2.19 -18.66
C ARG A 23 9.37 0.78 -18.38
N PHE A 24 10.62 0.60 -17.97
CA PHE A 24 11.09 -0.71 -17.56
C PHE A 24 11.96 -0.63 -16.32
N LEU A 25 12.00 -1.71 -15.55
CA LEU A 25 12.90 -1.83 -14.41
C LEU A 25 13.99 -2.87 -14.66
N THR A 26 15.14 -2.68 -14.04
CA THR A 26 16.22 -3.68 -14.00
C THR A 26 16.20 -4.41 -12.65
N CYS A 27 16.18 -5.74 -12.70
CA CYS A 27 16.19 -6.63 -11.56
C CYS A 27 17.37 -7.60 -11.66
N GLY A 28 17.90 -8.05 -10.54
CA GLY A 28 19.01 -9.01 -10.53
C GLY A 28 19.74 -9.02 -9.20
N SER A 29 20.57 -10.03 -8.97
CA SER A 29 21.40 -10.13 -7.75
C SER A 29 22.44 -9.01 -7.68
N VAL A 30 23.03 -8.86 -6.49
CA VAL A 30 24.30 -8.14 -6.33
C VAL A 30 25.33 -8.77 -7.28
N ASP A 31 26.08 -7.91 -7.96
CA ASP A 31 27.08 -8.21 -8.98
C ASP A 31 26.57 -8.76 -10.32
N ASP A 32 25.27 -8.89 -10.58
CA ASP A 32 24.80 -9.39 -11.89
C ASP A 32 25.05 -8.41 -13.05
N GLY A 33 25.55 -7.21 -12.75
CA GLY A 33 25.96 -6.19 -13.74
C GLY A 33 24.83 -5.23 -14.15
N LYS A 34 23.87 -4.96 -13.25
CA LYS A 34 22.76 -4.01 -13.49
C LYS A 34 23.28 -2.60 -13.83
N SER A 35 24.13 -2.03 -12.97
CA SER A 35 24.70 -0.70 -13.17
C SER A 35 25.53 -0.63 -14.44
N THR A 36 26.35 -1.66 -14.70
CA THR A 36 27.14 -1.77 -15.94
C THR A 36 26.25 -1.80 -17.18
N LEU A 37 25.12 -2.54 -17.14
CA LEU A 37 24.18 -2.60 -18.26
C LEU A 37 23.52 -1.24 -18.53
N ILE A 38 23.04 -0.56 -17.48
CA ILE A 38 22.43 0.76 -17.61
C ILE A 38 23.46 1.76 -18.14
N GLY A 39 24.66 1.79 -17.55
CA GLY A 39 25.75 2.65 -18.00
C GLY A 39 26.11 2.41 -19.46
N ARG A 40 26.15 1.15 -19.90
CA ARG A 40 26.41 0.79 -21.29
C ARG A 40 25.31 1.27 -22.24
N LEU A 41 24.03 1.08 -21.88
CA LEU A 41 22.91 1.58 -22.68
C LEU A 41 22.95 3.11 -22.83
N LEU A 42 23.25 3.84 -21.75
CA LEU A 42 23.38 5.30 -21.77
C LEU A 42 24.56 5.77 -22.63
N TYR A 43 25.69 5.06 -22.58
CA TYR A 43 26.85 5.35 -23.40
C TYR A 43 26.59 5.07 -24.89
N ASP A 44 26.10 3.89 -25.23
CA ASP A 44 25.90 3.47 -26.62
C ASP A 44 24.80 4.28 -27.34
N THR A 45 23.81 4.79 -26.59
CA THR A 45 22.77 5.70 -27.11
C THR A 45 23.23 7.16 -27.25
N LYS A 46 24.52 7.44 -27.00
CA LYS A 46 25.18 8.74 -27.22
C LYS A 46 24.57 9.92 -26.47
N LEU A 47 24.01 9.69 -25.28
CA LEU A 47 23.47 10.76 -24.42
C LEU A 47 24.51 11.39 -23.50
N LEU A 48 25.71 10.80 -23.40
CA LEU A 48 26.79 11.36 -22.61
C LEU A 48 27.57 12.37 -23.45
N PHE A 49 27.61 13.61 -22.96
CA PHE A 49 28.45 14.66 -23.53
C PHE A 49 29.95 14.30 -23.37
N GLU A 50 30.81 14.80 -24.27
CA GLU A 50 32.24 14.44 -24.32
C GLU A 50 32.99 14.73 -23.01
N ASP A 51 32.55 15.74 -22.26
CA ASP A 51 33.08 16.14 -20.95
C ASP A 51 32.74 15.13 -19.84
N GLN A 52 31.52 14.57 -19.84
CA GLN A 52 31.12 13.50 -18.93
C GLN A 52 31.92 12.22 -19.21
N LEU A 53 32.16 11.93 -20.49
CA LEU A 53 32.99 10.81 -20.93
C LEU A 53 34.46 10.94 -20.50
N ALA A 54 35.04 12.13 -20.66
CA ALA A 54 36.40 12.42 -20.21
C ALA A 54 36.55 12.36 -18.68
N THR A 55 35.49 12.71 -17.94
CA THR A 55 35.44 12.59 -16.48
C THR A 55 35.38 11.11 -16.08
N LEU A 56 34.52 10.34 -16.73
CA LEU A 56 34.39 8.90 -16.47
C LEU A 56 35.68 8.13 -16.76
N GLN A 57 36.41 8.47 -17.83
CA GLN A 57 37.71 7.87 -18.14
C GLN A 57 38.74 8.17 -17.05
N LYS A 58 38.77 9.40 -16.52
CA LYS A 58 39.66 9.78 -15.41
C LYS A 58 39.29 9.04 -14.13
N ASP A 59 38.00 8.93 -13.82
CA ASP A 59 37.52 8.27 -12.60
C ASP A 59 37.70 6.74 -12.70
N SER A 60 37.50 6.14 -13.88
CA SER A 60 37.81 4.73 -14.14
C SER A 60 39.29 4.42 -13.91
N ALA A 61 40.19 5.31 -14.35
CA ALA A 61 41.63 5.15 -14.13
C ALA A 61 42.05 5.32 -12.65
N LYS A 62 41.23 5.99 -11.82
CA LYS A 62 41.54 6.29 -10.41
C LYS A 62 40.85 5.33 -9.43
N HIS A 63 39.62 4.94 -9.71
CA HIS A 63 38.70 4.23 -8.83
C HIS A 63 38.06 2.99 -9.49
N GLY A 64 38.33 2.72 -10.77
CA GLY A 64 37.68 1.65 -11.52
C GLY A 64 38.11 0.24 -11.08
N THR A 65 37.18 -0.70 -11.22
CA THR A 65 37.37 -2.11 -10.84
C THR A 65 37.78 -3.00 -12.03
N VAL A 66 37.82 -2.44 -13.24
CA VAL A 66 37.92 -3.18 -14.51
C VAL A 66 39.25 -3.01 -15.27
N GLY A 67 40.26 -2.36 -14.66
CA GLY A 67 41.59 -2.18 -15.26
C GLY A 67 41.69 -0.93 -16.12
N GLU A 68 42.23 -1.05 -17.35
CA GLU A 68 42.37 0.07 -18.30
C GLU A 68 41.07 0.40 -19.08
N ASP A 69 40.06 -0.47 -18.99
CA ASP A 69 38.76 -0.26 -19.63
C ASP A 69 37.90 0.77 -18.87
N ILE A 70 36.98 1.40 -19.58
CA ILE A 70 36.01 2.33 -18.98
C ILE A 70 35.04 1.54 -18.08
N ASP A 71 34.96 1.94 -16.80
CA ASP A 71 34.04 1.35 -15.83
C ASP A 71 32.68 2.05 -15.91
N PHE A 72 31.76 1.50 -16.72
CA PHE A 72 30.43 2.06 -16.90
C PHE A 72 29.55 2.03 -15.65
N ALA A 73 29.90 1.25 -14.62
CA ALA A 73 29.17 1.27 -13.35
C ALA A 73 29.26 2.65 -12.67
N LEU A 74 30.40 3.34 -12.81
CA LEU A 74 30.67 4.65 -12.21
C LEU A 74 29.71 5.77 -12.71
N LEU A 75 29.06 5.61 -13.86
CA LEU A 75 28.01 6.53 -14.36
C LEU A 75 26.74 6.51 -13.49
N VAL A 76 26.54 5.38 -12.83
CA VAL A 76 25.33 5.04 -12.07
C VAL A 76 25.61 5.15 -10.57
N ASP A 77 26.87 4.95 -10.14
CA ASP A 77 27.34 4.91 -8.75
C ASP A 77 27.31 6.25 -7.99
N GLY A 78 26.81 7.34 -8.58
CA GLY A 78 26.49 8.56 -7.82
C GLY A 78 25.56 8.33 -6.62
N LEU A 79 24.84 7.18 -6.61
CA LEU A 79 24.01 6.67 -5.52
C LEU A 79 24.73 5.68 -4.60
N GLU A 80 25.85 5.07 -5.02
CA GLU A 80 26.66 4.26 -4.11
C GLU A 80 27.45 5.13 -3.12
N ALA A 81 27.75 6.39 -3.46
CA ALA A 81 28.30 7.36 -2.49
C ALA A 81 27.29 7.72 -1.37
N GLU A 82 25.99 7.58 -1.61
CA GLU A 82 24.94 7.71 -0.57
C GLU A 82 24.96 6.55 0.43
N ARG A 83 25.46 5.39 -0.02
CA ARG A 83 25.70 4.17 0.76
C ARG A 83 26.75 4.39 1.86
N GLU A 84 27.71 5.29 1.64
CA GLU A 84 28.68 5.74 2.66
C GLU A 84 28.10 6.82 3.59
N GLN A 85 27.06 7.55 3.17
CA GLN A 85 26.45 8.66 3.92
C GLN A 85 25.13 8.29 4.64
N GLY A 86 24.62 7.07 4.47
CA GLY A 86 23.43 6.58 5.17
C GLY A 86 22.11 7.21 4.72
N ILE A 87 22.09 7.84 3.54
CA ILE A 87 20.88 8.37 2.91
C ILE A 87 20.37 7.34 1.90
N THR A 88 19.07 7.03 1.94
CA THR A 88 18.42 6.06 1.04
C THR A 88 17.67 6.85 -0.03
N ILE A 89 18.15 6.84 -1.28
CA ILE A 89 17.30 7.17 -2.43
C ILE A 89 16.60 5.88 -2.90
N ASP A 90 15.26 5.91 -2.88
CA ASP A 90 14.38 4.75 -2.99
C ASP A 90 14.45 4.01 -4.34
N VAL A 91 14.42 4.71 -5.48
CA VAL A 91 14.55 4.14 -6.84
C VAL A 91 15.12 5.25 -7.73
N ALA A 92 16.17 4.96 -8.50
CA ALA A 92 16.73 5.95 -9.42
C ALA A 92 16.11 5.82 -10.80
N TYR A 93 15.54 6.92 -11.30
CA TYR A 93 14.98 6.98 -12.65
C TYR A 93 15.99 7.61 -13.62
N ARG A 94 16.26 6.90 -14.73
CA ARG A 94 17.08 7.41 -15.83
C ARG A 94 16.24 7.50 -17.09
N PHE A 95 16.51 8.54 -17.88
CA PHE A 95 15.76 8.84 -19.09
C PHE A 95 16.71 8.75 -20.28
N PHE A 96 16.31 7.99 -21.29
CA PHE A 96 17.01 7.97 -22.56
C PHE A 96 16.03 7.84 -23.73
N ALA A 97 16.49 8.11 -24.94
CA ALA A 97 15.67 7.99 -26.12
C ALA A 97 16.50 7.50 -27.29
N THR A 98 15.88 6.73 -28.17
CA THR A 98 16.43 6.37 -29.47
C THR A 98 15.70 7.14 -30.57
N GLU A 99 16.03 6.86 -31.82
CA GLU A 99 15.27 7.40 -32.96
C GLU A 99 13.81 6.93 -32.93
N LYS A 100 13.53 5.73 -32.40
CA LYS A 100 12.20 5.10 -32.42
C LYS A 100 11.37 5.34 -31.16
N ARG A 101 12.00 5.37 -29.98
CA ARG A 101 11.26 5.28 -28.70
C ARG A 101 11.94 6.04 -27.56
N LYS A 102 11.16 6.52 -26.59
CA LYS A 102 11.61 7.09 -25.32
C LYS A 102 11.56 6.03 -24.23
N PHE A 103 12.49 6.10 -23.28
CA PHE A 103 12.65 5.10 -22.24
C PHE A 103 12.81 5.75 -20.86
N ILE A 104 12.15 5.15 -19.88
CA ILE A 104 12.36 5.42 -18.46
C ILE A 104 12.84 4.12 -17.81
N VAL A 105 14.03 4.16 -17.22
CA VAL A 105 14.62 3.03 -16.49
C VAL A 105 14.53 3.28 -15.01
N ALA A 106 13.89 2.37 -14.30
CA ALA A 106 13.94 2.29 -12.84
C ALA A 106 15.09 1.35 -12.43
N ASP A 107 16.14 1.91 -11.84
CA ASP A 107 17.21 1.12 -11.23
C ASP A 107 16.81 0.74 -9.80
N THR A 108 16.55 -0.55 -9.59
CA THR A 108 16.11 -1.07 -8.29
C THR A 108 17.27 -1.82 -7.61
N PRO A 109 17.59 -1.51 -6.34
CA PRO A 109 18.68 -2.17 -5.62
C PRO A 109 18.37 -3.65 -5.39
N GLY A 110 19.36 -4.53 -5.61
CA GLY A 110 19.17 -5.98 -5.66
C GLY A 110 19.35 -6.75 -4.35
N HIS A 111 19.23 -6.12 -3.18
CA HIS A 111 19.43 -6.79 -1.88
C HIS A 111 18.10 -7.28 -1.27
N GLU A 112 18.16 -8.33 -0.46
CA GLU A 112 17.00 -9.03 0.13
C GLU A 112 16.10 -8.15 1.02
N GLN A 113 16.58 -6.97 1.43
CA GLN A 113 15.87 -6.04 2.30
C GLN A 113 15.02 -4.99 1.54
N TYR A 114 15.02 -4.98 0.21
CA TYR A 114 14.42 -3.88 -0.57
C TYR A 114 13.24 -4.29 -1.47
N THR A 115 12.42 -5.26 -1.06
CA THR A 115 11.14 -5.55 -1.77
C THR A 115 10.27 -4.29 -1.90
N ARG A 116 10.36 -3.35 -0.96
CA ARG A 116 9.74 -2.01 -1.06
C ARG A 116 10.16 -1.22 -2.29
N ASN A 117 11.46 -1.15 -2.58
CA ASN A 117 12.00 -0.34 -3.68
C ASN A 117 11.66 -0.99 -5.01
N MET A 118 11.79 -2.32 -5.07
CA MET A 118 11.35 -3.09 -6.22
C MET A 118 9.85 -2.88 -6.46
N ALA A 119 9.02 -2.93 -5.41
CA ALA A 119 7.58 -2.75 -5.57
C ALA A 119 7.20 -1.38 -6.12
N THR A 120 7.84 -0.32 -5.61
CA THR A 120 7.68 1.05 -6.09
C THR A 120 8.12 1.22 -7.56
N GLY A 121 9.25 0.62 -7.94
CA GLY A 121 9.76 0.69 -9.31
C GLY A 121 8.94 -0.15 -10.28
N ALA A 122 8.53 -1.35 -9.87
CA ALA A 122 7.77 -2.29 -10.69
C ALA A 122 6.32 -1.87 -10.87
N SER A 123 5.69 -1.17 -9.93
CA SER A 123 4.30 -0.70 -10.07
C SER A 123 4.09 0.31 -11.21
N ASN A 124 5.18 0.89 -11.73
CA ASN A 124 5.16 1.87 -12.82
C ASN A 124 5.88 1.35 -14.08
N ALA A 125 6.22 0.07 -14.12
CA ALA A 125 6.98 -0.52 -15.22
C ALA A 125 6.08 -1.38 -16.11
N ASP A 126 6.27 -1.25 -17.42
CA ASP A 126 5.58 -2.05 -18.44
C ASP A 126 6.35 -3.36 -18.75
N LEU A 127 7.66 -3.36 -18.45
CA LEU A 127 8.59 -4.46 -18.74
C LEU A 127 9.62 -4.63 -17.62
N ALA A 128 9.99 -5.87 -17.30
CA ALA A 128 11.07 -6.18 -16.37
C ALA A 128 12.29 -6.79 -17.09
N VAL A 129 13.47 -6.21 -16.89
CA VAL A 129 14.75 -6.80 -17.34
C VAL A 129 15.37 -7.54 -16.16
N ILE A 130 15.31 -8.87 -16.18
CA ILE A 130 15.84 -9.73 -15.12
C ILE A 130 17.23 -10.21 -15.53
N LEU A 131 18.26 -9.65 -14.90
CA LEU A 131 19.65 -10.00 -15.12
C LEU A 131 20.02 -11.27 -14.35
N ILE A 132 20.79 -12.13 -15.02
CA ILE A 132 21.39 -13.34 -14.44
C ILE A 132 22.87 -13.38 -14.83
N ASP A 133 23.77 -13.51 -13.86
CA ASP A 133 25.18 -13.81 -14.12
C ASP A 133 25.32 -15.25 -14.65
N ALA A 134 25.77 -15.40 -15.90
CA ALA A 134 25.90 -16.70 -16.58
C ALA A 134 26.79 -17.71 -15.82
N ARG A 135 27.70 -17.23 -14.96
CA ARG A 135 28.56 -18.11 -14.14
C ARG A 135 27.81 -18.72 -12.96
N LYS A 136 26.79 -18.01 -12.45
CA LYS A 136 26.03 -18.39 -11.25
C LYS A 136 24.73 -19.11 -11.60
N GLY A 137 24.12 -18.77 -12.74
CA GLY A 137 22.79 -19.25 -13.12
C GLY A 137 21.67 -18.68 -12.25
N VAL A 138 20.53 -19.37 -12.20
CA VAL A 138 19.34 -18.89 -11.46
C VAL A 138 19.58 -18.94 -9.95
N LEU A 139 19.41 -17.79 -9.28
CA LEU A 139 19.52 -17.66 -7.82
C LEU A 139 18.16 -17.50 -7.15
N THR A 140 18.12 -17.58 -5.82
CA THR A 140 16.92 -17.27 -5.02
C THR A 140 16.40 -15.85 -5.29
N GLN A 141 17.31 -14.88 -5.40
CA GLN A 141 16.97 -13.49 -5.74
C GLN A 141 16.33 -13.37 -7.12
N THR A 142 16.77 -14.15 -8.11
CA THR A 142 16.14 -14.20 -9.44
C THR A 142 14.68 -14.65 -9.34
N ARG A 143 14.40 -15.69 -8.54
CA ARG A 143 13.04 -16.19 -8.31
C ARG A 143 12.17 -15.15 -7.61
N ARG A 144 12.70 -14.53 -6.55
CA ARG A 144 12.02 -13.49 -5.78
C ARG A 144 11.66 -12.27 -6.64
N HIS A 145 12.60 -11.76 -7.42
CA HIS A 145 12.34 -10.64 -8.32
C HIS A 145 11.31 -11.00 -9.40
N SER A 146 11.42 -12.20 -9.98
CA SER A 146 10.42 -12.68 -10.96
C SER A 146 9.03 -12.76 -10.34
N TYR A 147 8.93 -13.26 -9.10
CA TYR A 147 7.65 -13.33 -8.38
C TYR A 147 7.04 -11.95 -8.15
N ILE A 148 7.82 -11.01 -7.63
CA ILE A 148 7.34 -9.65 -7.32
C ILE A 148 6.95 -8.92 -8.62
N ALA A 149 7.73 -9.04 -9.69
CA ALA A 149 7.41 -8.44 -10.98
C ALA A 149 6.08 -8.98 -11.54
N SER A 150 5.89 -10.31 -11.49
CA SER A 150 4.63 -10.94 -11.91
C SER A 150 3.45 -10.50 -11.04
N LEU A 151 3.66 -10.41 -9.72
CA LEU A 151 2.64 -10.04 -8.76
C LEU A 151 2.18 -8.58 -8.94
N LEU A 152 3.08 -7.71 -9.39
CA LEU A 152 2.81 -6.31 -9.72
C LEU A 152 2.32 -6.12 -11.16
N GLY A 153 1.89 -7.19 -11.82
CA GLY A 153 1.20 -7.12 -13.11
C GLY A 153 2.09 -6.91 -14.32
N ILE A 154 3.43 -7.01 -14.17
CA ILE A 154 4.34 -6.93 -15.31
C ILE A 154 4.18 -8.21 -16.15
N LYS A 155 3.79 -8.03 -17.41
CA LYS A 155 3.53 -9.13 -18.35
C LYS A 155 4.71 -9.46 -19.26
N ASN A 156 5.55 -8.46 -19.56
CA ASN A 156 6.68 -8.57 -20.46
C ASN A 156 8.00 -8.64 -19.68
N VAL A 157 8.79 -9.68 -19.95
CA VAL A 157 10.07 -9.90 -19.26
C VAL A 157 11.18 -10.12 -20.27
N VAL A 158 12.31 -9.46 -20.04
CA VAL A 158 13.58 -9.79 -20.70
C VAL A 158 14.45 -10.54 -19.72
N LEU A 159 14.82 -11.77 -20.07
CA LEU A 159 15.78 -12.56 -19.31
C LEU A 159 17.19 -12.30 -19.84
N ALA A 160 17.88 -11.33 -19.22
CA ALA A 160 19.21 -10.88 -19.62
C ALA A 160 20.30 -11.77 -19.01
N ILE A 161 20.78 -12.76 -19.76
CA ILE A 161 21.84 -13.67 -19.32
C ILE A 161 23.18 -12.98 -19.58
N ASN A 162 23.64 -12.26 -18.56
CA ASN A 162 24.80 -11.37 -18.61
C ASN A 162 26.11 -12.12 -18.31
N LYS A 163 27.23 -11.50 -18.66
CA LYS A 163 28.59 -12.03 -18.48
C LYS A 163 28.85 -13.33 -19.24
N ILE A 164 28.21 -13.49 -20.39
CA ILE A 164 28.39 -14.66 -21.25
C ILE A 164 29.84 -14.80 -21.74
N ASP A 165 30.58 -13.69 -21.80
CA ASP A 165 32.02 -13.64 -22.10
C ASP A 165 32.86 -14.45 -21.10
N LEU A 166 32.49 -14.45 -19.82
CA LEU A 166 33.23 -15.15 -18.77
C LEU A 166 33.01 -16.67 -18.78
N VAL A 167 32.01 -17.15 -19.51
CA VAL A 167 31.75 -18.58 -19.75
C VAL A 167 32.07 -18.98 -21.19
N GLY A 168 32.90 -18.19 -21.87
CA GLY A 168 33.37 -18.48 -23.23
C GLY A 168 32.27 -18.51 -24.28
N TYR A 169 31.23 -17.68 -24.11
CA TYR A 169 30.10 -17.59 -25.05
C TYR A 169 29.35 -18.93 -25.27
N SER A 170 29.31 -19.79 -24.25
CA SER A 170 28.73 -21.14 -24.32
C SER A 170 27.20 -21.14 -24.48
N GLN A 171 26.72 -21.77 -25.56
CA GLN A 171 25.30 -22.05 -25.80
C GLN A 171 24.71 -22.99 -24.73
N ASP A 172 25.44 -24.05 -24.35
CA ASP A 172 24.97 -25.02 -23.35
C ASP A 172 24.67 -24.36 -21.99
N VAL A 173 25.50 -23.39 -21.57
CA VAL A 173 25.27 -22.64 -20.32
C VAL A 173 24.01 -21.79 -20.43
N PHE A 174 23.81 -21.11 -21.57
CA PHE A 174 22.60 -20.32 -21.83
C PHE A 174 21.33 -21.19 -21.80
N GLU A 175 21.34 -22.33 -22.50
CA GLU A 175 20.21 -23.25 -22.55
C GLU A 175 19.87 -23.85 -21.19
N LYS A 176 20.90 -24.17 -20.39
CA LYS A 176 20.71 -24.65 -19.01
C LYS A 176 20.02 -23.60 -18.14
N ILE A 177 20.50 -22.35 -18.17
CA ILE A 177 19.91 -21.25 -17.39
C ILE A 177 18.46 -21.01 -17.82
N LEU A 178 18.19 -21.07 -19.13
CA LEU A 178 16.84 -20.93 -19.67
C LEU A 178 15.92 -22.05 -19.18
N ALA A 179 16.38 -23.31 -19.18
CA ALA A 179 15.61 -24.44 -18.66
C ALA A 179 15.34 -24.29 -17.15
N ASP A 180 16.36 -23.90 -16.37
CA ASP A 180 16.23 -23.65 -14.94
C ASP A 180 15.23 -22.52 -14.64
N TYR A 181 15.23 -21.46 -15.45
CA TYR A 181 14.31 -20.34 -15.32
C TYR A 181 12.86 -20.74 -15.65
N ASN A 182 12.68 -21.41 -16.79
CA ASN A 182 11.36 -21.86 -17.23
C ASN A 182 10.72 -22.84 -16.24
N SER A 183 11.52 -23.64 -15.52
CA SER A 183 11.02 -24.61 -14.53
C SER A 183 10.10 -24.01 -13.45
N PHE A 184 10.26 -22.72 -13.12
CA PHE A 184 9.39 -22.02 -12.18
C PHE A 184 8.58 -20.87 -12.80
N ALA A 185 8.99 -20.36 -13.96
CA ALA A 185 8.31 -19.24 -14.63
C ALA A 185 6.86 -19.55 -15.03
N HIS A 186 6.51 -20.83 -15.23
CA HIS A 186 5.14 -21.26 -15.57
C HIS A 186 4.09 -20.93 -14.49
N VAL A 187 4.51 -20.72 -13.25
CA VAL A 187 3.62 -20.33 -12.14
C VAL A 187 3.40 -18.81 -12.10
N LEU A 188 4.19 -18.06 -12.87
CA LEU A 188 4.15 -16.61 -12.95
C LEU A 188 3.24 -16.18 -14.11
N ALA A 189 2.55 -15.06 -13.94
CA ALA A 189 1.61 -14.51 -14.91
C ALA A 189 2.31 -13.69 -16.02
N PHE A 190 3.47 -14.16 -16.49
CA PHE A 190 4.18 -13.54 -17.62
C PHE A 190 3.57 -13.99 -18.94
N GLU A 191 3.27 -13.05 -19.83
CA GLU A 191 2.77 -13.34 -21.17
C GLU A 191 3.93 -13.55 -22.16
N ASN A 192 5.03 -12.82 -21.96
CA ASN A 192 6.20 -12.89 -22.83
C ASN A 192 7.49 -12.88 -22.02
N ILE A 193 8.38 -13.85 -22.30
CA ILE A 193 9.71 -13.96 -21.71
C ILE A 193 10.72 -14.05 -22.86
N GLN A 194 11.48 -12.99 -23.09
CA GLN A 194 12.52 -12.94 -24.11
C GLN A 194 13.90 -13.17 -23.49
N PRO A 195 14.52 -14.35 -23.65
CA PRO A 195 15.90 -14.57 -23.22
C PRO A 195 16.88 -13.94 -24.20
N ILE A 196 17.90 -13.27 -23.66
CA ILE A 196 18.96 -12.61 -24.43
C ILE A 196 20.32 -12.91 -23.77
N PRO A 197 21.23 -13.67 -24.43
CA PRO A 197 22.61 -13.82 -23.97
C PRO A 197 23.39 -12.54 -24.29
N MET A 198 24.09 -11.98 -23.31
CA MET A 198 24.74 -10.68 -23.48
C MET A 198 26.00 -10.51 -22.61
N SER A 199 26.81 -9.52 -22.99
CA SER A 199 27.89 -8.99 -22.16
C SER A 199 27.73 -7.48 -22.00
N ALA A 200 27.28 -7.03 -20.83
CA ALA A 200 27.15 -5.61 -20.51
C ALA A 200 28.50 -4.86 -20.57
N ARG A 201 29.61 -5.56 -20.32
CA ARG A 201 30.97 -4.99 -20.37
C ARG A 201 31.37 -4.68 -21.82
N PHE A 202 31.27 -5.67 -22.70
CA PHE A 202 31.76 -5.55 -24.08
C PHE A 202 30.72 -4.97 -25.05
N GLY A 203 29.44 -5.01 -24.68
CA GLY A 203 28.32 -4.54 -25.51
C GLY A 203 27.65 -5.63 -26.34
N ASP A 204 28.11 -6.87 -26.25
CA ASP A 204 27.56 -8.01 -26.99
C ASP A 204 26.07 -8.18 -26.70
N ASN A 205 25.24 -8.10 -27.74
CA ASN A 205 23.77 -8.17 -27.72
C ASN A 205 23.08 -7.14 -26.79
N VAL A 206 23.79 -6.11 -26.32
CA VAL A 206 23.19 -4.98 -25.60
C VAL A 206 22.59 -4.00 -26.62
N THR A 207 23.42 -3.47 -27.49
CA THR A 207 23.03 -2.55 -28.57
C THR A 207 23.39 -3.07 -29.95
N GLN A 208 24.48 -3.84 -30.06
CA GLN A 208 24.97 -4.45 -31.30
C GLN A 208 25.06 -5.96 -31.14
N ARG A 209 24.93 -6.70 -32.24
CA ARG A 209 25.11 -8.15 -32.22
C ARG A 209 26.56 -8.51 -31.90
N GLY A 210 26.76 -9.43 -30.96
CA GLY A 210 28.09 -9.91 -30.59
C GLY A 210 28.65 -10.86 -31.64
N ALA A 211 29.92 -10.68 -32.04
CA ALA A 211 30.57 -11.52 -33.05
C ALA A 211 30.82 -12.97 -32.58
N ASN A 212 30.75 -13.23 -31.27
CA ASN A 212 30.98 -14.56 -30.67
C ASN A 212 29.65 -15.28 -30.33
N LEU A 213 28.51 -14.76 -30.78
CA LEU A 213 27.17 -15.27 -30.47
C LEU A 213 26.43 -15.72 -31.76
N ASP A 214 27.15 -16.30 -32.72
CA ASP A 214 26.60 -16.77 -34.00
C ASP A 214 25.49 -17.82 -33.85
N TRP A 215 25.42 -18.50 -32.70
CA TRP A 215 24.37 -19.46 -32.37
C TRP A 215 23.07 -18.81 -31.87
N TYR A 216 23.05 -17.51 -31.61
CA TYR A 216 21.87 -16.78 -31.13
C TYR A 216 21.27 -15.90 -32.23
N ASP A 217 20.12 -16.33 -32.76
CA ASP A 217 19.39 -15.62 -33.82
C ASP A 217 18.44 -14.53 -33.30
N GLY A 218 18.18 -14.48 -31.99
CA GLY A 218 17.22 -13.55 -31.37
C GLY A 218 17.65 -12.07 -31.42
N PRO A 219 16.80 -11.15 -30.94
CA PRO A 219 17.09 -9.71 -30.95
C PRO A 219 18.15 -9.34 -29.91
N THR A 220 18.81 -8.19 -30.12
CA THR A 220 19.56 -7.52 -29.04
C THR A 220 18.60 -6.93 -28.01
N LEU A 221 19.11 -6.56 -26.83
CA LEU A 221 18.30 -5.90 -25.81
C LEU A 221 17.66 -4.61 -26.34
N LEU A 222 18.45 -3.75 -27.01
CA LEU A 222 17.95 -2.49 -27.56
C LEU A 222 16.87 -2.72 -28.63
N GLU A 223 17.10 -3.67 -29.55
CA GLU A 223 16.11 -4.02 -30.58
C GLU A 223 14.79 -4.48 -29.97
N HIS A 224 14.85 -5.31 -28.93
CA HIS A 224 13.65 -5.82 -28.27
C HIS A 224 12.88 -4.72 -27.53
N ILE A 225 13.55 -3.88 -26.73
CA ILE A 225 12.86 -2.80 -25.99
C ILE A 225 12.33 -1.70 -26.93
N GLU A 226 12.93 -1.51 -28.11
CA GLU A 226 12.37 -0.64 -29.15
C GLU A 226 11.09 -1.20 -29.79
N ALA A 227 11.00 -2.52 -29.93
CA ALA A 227 9.93 -3.19 -30.68
C ALA A 227 8.78 -3.71 -29.83
N VAL A 228 9.00 -3.95 -28.53
CA VAL A 228 7.98 -4.52 -27.65
C VAL A 228 6.75 -3.63 -27.57
N ASP A 229 5.60 -4.17 -27.95
CA ASP A 229 4.33 -3.46 -27.83
C ASP A 229 3.84 -3.55 -26.38
N VAL A 230 3.69 -2.39 -25.76
CA VAL A 230 3.10 -2.24 -24.43
C VAL A 230 1.83 -1.39 -24.47
N ARG A 231 1.44 -0.93 -25.67
CA ARG A 231 0.24 -0.12 -25.88
C ARG A 231 -0.97 -1.04 -26.04
N GLY A 232 -2.15 -0.54 -25.65
CA GLY A 232 -3.42 -1.03 -26.17
C GLY A 232 -4.28 -1.86 -25.22
N ALA A 233 -3.74 -2.45 -24.16
CA ALA A 233 -4.59 -3.20 -23.22
C ALA A 233 -5.57 -2.28 -22.46
N GLU A 234 -5.18 -1.05 -22.15
CA GLU A 234 -5.99 -0.16 -21.32
C GLU A 234 -7.18 0.45 -22.06
N THR A 235 -7.03 0.75 -23.35
CA THR A 235 -8.10 1.36 -24.16
C THR A 235 -9.19 0.36 -24.52
N GLU A 236 -8.86 -0.94 -24.61
CA GLU A 236 -9.83 -2.01 -24.87
C GLU A 236 -10.60 -2.48 -23.62
N ARG A 237 -10.09 -2.13 -22.43
CA ARG A 237 -10.74 -2.44 -21.15
C ARG A 237 -12.02 -1.62 -20.96
N PRO A 238 -12.93 -2.08 -20.07
CA PRO A 238 -14.09 -1.30 -19.67
C PRO A 238 -13.71 0.10 -19.20
N LEU A 239 -14.55 1.10 -19.46
CA LEU A 239 -14.32 2.47 -19.03
C LEU A 239 -14.25 2.59 -17.50
N ARG A 240 -13.17 3.21 -17.00
CA ARG A 240 -12.97 3.57 -15.59
C ARG A 240 -12.44 5.00 -15.50
N PHE A 241 -13.23 5.89 -14.91
CA PHE A 241 -12.88 7.29 -14.69
C PHE A 241 -12.97 7.64 -13.19
N PRO A 242 -11.86 7.50 -12.44
CA PRO A 242 -11.81 7.89 -11.04
C PRO A 242 -11.86 9.40 -10.89
N VAL A 243 -12.88 9.89 -10.18
CA VAL A 243 -13.07 11.32 -9.94
C VAL A 243 -12.03 11.79 -8.92
N GLN A 244 -11.13 12.67 -9.37
CA GLN A 244 -10.09 13.28 -8.55
C GLN A 244 -10.56 14.59 -7.92
N TRP A 245 -11.38 15.34 -8.66
CA TRP A 245 -11.84 16.67 -8.26
C TRP A 245 -13.23 17.00 -8.85
N VAL A 246 -14.04 17.71 -8.09
CA VAL A 246 -15.32 18.27 -8.58
C VAL A 246 -15.11 19.75 -8.87
N ASN A 247 -15.04 20.10 -10.14
CA ASN A 247 -14.80 21.45 -10.62
C ASN A 247 -16.11 22.24 -10.69
N ARG A 248 -16.23 23.30 -9.89
CA ARG A 248 -17.36 24.24 -9.86
C ARG A 248 -16.85 25.68 -9.76
N PRO A 249 -16.44 26.30 -10.88
CA PRO A 249 -15.96 27.67 -10.90
C PRO A 249 -17.10 28.68 -10.75
N ASN A 250 -18.33 28.31 -11.12
CA ASN A 250 -19.55 29.13 -11.01
C ASN A 250 -20.78 28.22 -10.85
N LEU A 251 -21.97 28.83 -10.74
CA LEU A 251 -23.24 28.11 -10.53
C LEU A 251 -23.68 27.26 -11.74
N ASP A 252 -23.24 27.62 -12.94
CA ASP A 252 -23.69 27.01 -14.19
C ASP A 252 -22.75 25.89 -14.70
N PHE A 253 -21.59 25.71 -14.05
CA PHE A 253 -20.60 24.71 -14.44
C PHE A 253 -20.33 23.72 -13.31
N ARG A 254 -20.58 22.45 -13.60
CA ARG A 254 -20.18 21.32 -12.77
C ARG A 254 -19.48 20.29 -13.66
N GLY A 255 -18.17 20.17 -13.50
CA GLY A 255 -17.34 19.17 -14.17
C GLY A 255 -16.67 18.23 -13.17
N TYR A 256 -16.42 17.00 -13.59
CA TYR A 256 -15.71 15.99 -12.82
C TYR A 256 -14.35 15.77 -13.47
N SER A 257 -13.30 16.19 -12.79
CA SER A 257 -11.94 16.12 -13.29
C SER A 257 -11.25 14.86 -12.78
N GLY A 258 -10.53 14.20 -13.67
CA GLY A 258 -9.82 12.96 -13.40
C GLY A 258 -8.95 12.53 -14.58
N THR A 259 -8.17 11.49 -14.38
CA THR A 259 -7.43 10.80 -15.45
C THR A 259 -8.19 9.54 -15.81
N LEU A 260 -8.44 9.30 -17.10
CA LEU A 260 -9.10 8.08 -17.55
C LEU A 260 -8.20 6.88 -17.24
N ALA A 261 -8.61 5.99 -16.33
CA ALA A 261 -7.80 4.85 -15.91
C ALA A 261 -7.83 3.72 -16.95
N SER A 262 -8.96 3.54 -17.63
CA SER A 262 -9.11 2.57 -18.72
C SER A 262 -10.30 2.92 -19.61
N GLY A 263 -10.32 2.31 -20.79
CA GLY A 263 -11.35 2.46 -21.81
C GLY A 263 -11.26 3.77 -22.58
N THR A 264 -12.39 4.11 -23.18
CA THR A 264 -12.62 5.36 -23.90
C THR A 264 -13.93 5.97 -23.42
N VAL A 265 -14.05 7.29 -23.55
CA VAL A 265 -15.32 7.99 -23.28
C VAL A 265 -15.59 9.00 -24.39
N SER A 266 -16.82 9.02 -24.87
CA SER A 266 -17.29 9.89 -25.95
C SER A 266 -18.40 10.82 -25.46
N VAL A 267 -18.54 11.99 -26.07
CA VAL A 267 -19.71 12.85 -25.83
C VAL A 267 -20.99 12.12 -26.26
N GLY A 268 -22.02 12.19 -25.43
CA GLY A 268 -23.29 11.48 -25.63
C GLY A 268 -23.32 10.03 -25.10
N GLU A 269 -22.22 9.52 -24.55
CA GLU A 269 -22.17 8.18 -23.95
C GLU A 269 -22.82 8.14 -22.56
N GLU A 270 -23.47 7.01 -22.23
CA GLU A 270 -24.09 6.80 -20.91
C GLU A 270 -23.07 6.27 -19.90
N LEU A 271 -22.89 6.99 -18.80
CA LEU A 271 -22.04 6.60 -17.68
C LEU A 271 -22.86 6.25 -16.45
N VAL A 272 -22.30 5.40 -15.59
CA VAL A 272 -22.86 5.09 -14.28
C VAL A 272 -21.86 5.42 -13.17
N VAL A 273 -22.35 5.97 -12.07
CA VAL A 273 -21.58 6.11 -10.83
C VAL A 273 -21.49 4.74 -10.16
N ALA A 274 -20.29 4.17 -10.09
CA ALA A 274 -20.08 2.80 -9.70
C ALA A 274 -20.65 2.45 -8.32
N ALA A 275 -20.62 3.35 -7.33
CA ALA A 275 -21.17 3.05 -6.00
C ALA A 275 -22.70 3.15 -5.96
N SER A 276 -23.28 4.26 -6.46
CA SER A 276 -24.72 4.54 -6.35
C SER A 276 -25.57 3.87 -7.44
N GLY A 277 -24.97 3.47 -8.55
CA GLY A 277 -25.69 2.93 -9.71
C GLY A 277 -26.48 3.98 -10.50
N ARG A 278 -26.37 5.27 -10.16
CA ARG A 278 -27.04 6.36 -10.90
C ARG A 278 -26.39 6.55 -12.26
N LYS A 279 -27.23 6.63 -13.29
CA LYS A 279 -26.84 6.84 -14.68
C LYS A 279 -26.96 8.31 -15.08
N SER A 280 -26.14 8.75 -16.02
CA SER A 280 -26.27 10.04 -16.71
C SER A 280 -25.48 9.98 -18.02
N THR A 281 -25.60 11.01 -18.86
CA THR A 281 -24.96 11.07 -20.17
C THR A 281 -23.86 12.12 -20.18
N VAL A 282 -22.75 11.84 -20.87
CA VAL A 282 -21.66 12.80 -21.08
C VAL A 282 -22.16 13.96 -21.93
N LYS A 283 -22.15 15.16 -21.34
CA LYS A 283 -22.54 16.40 -22.02
C LYS A 283 -21.37 17.02 -22.80
N SER A 284 -20.20 17.11 -22.17
CA SER A 284 -18.97 17.55 -22.82
C SER A 284 -17.73 17.03 -22.11
N ILE A 285 -16.64 16.91 -22.85
CA ILE A 285 -15.31 16.56 -22.33
C ILE A 285 -14.41 17.77 -22.53
N VAL A 286 -13.91 18.34 -21.43
CA VAL A 286 -13.14 19.59 -21.41
C VAL A 286 -11.69 19.31 -21.02
N THR A 287 -10.75 19.86 -21.79
CA THR A 287 -9.30 19.81 -21.55
C THR A 287 -8.71 21.21 -21.52
N TYR A 288 -7.42 21.33 -21.22
CA TYR A 288 -6.72 22.62 -21.29
C TYR A 288 -6.77 23.25 -22.69
N ASP A 289 -6.68 22.41 -23.73
CA ASP A 289 -6.69 22.84 -25.14
C ASP A 289 -8.11 23.09 -25.70
N GLY A 290 -9.15 22.96 -24.86
CA GLY A 290 -10.55 23.11 -25.24
C GLY A 290 -11.34 21.81 -25.12
N GLU A 291 -12.53 21.80 -25.73
CA GLU A 291 -13.42 20.63 -25.70
C GLU A 291 -12.97 19.56 -26.70
N LYS A 292 -13.19 18.30 -26.33
CA LYS A 292 -12.93 17.12 -27.15
C LYS A 292 -14.21 16.30 -27.31
N GLU A 293 -14.34 15.63 -28.46
CA GLU A 293 -15.43 14.66 -28.69
C GLU A 293 -15.18 13.34 -27.96
N ASN A 294 -13.92 12.91 -27.86
CA ASN A 294 -13.53 11.64 -27.26
C ASN A 294 -12.28 11.80 -26.39
N ALA A 295 -12.17 10.97 -25.36
CA ALA A 295 -10.97 10.80 -24.53
C ALA A 295 -10.63 9.32 -24.37
N ILE A 296 -9.35 9.01 -24.19
CA ILE A 296 -8.82 7.66 -24.04
C ILE A 296 -8.04 7.49 -22.73
N ALA A 297 -7.78 6.25 -22.33
CA ALA A 297 -6.99 5.92 -21.15
C ALA A 297 -5.67 6.73 -21.09
N GLY A 298 -5.32 7.22 -19.90
CA GLY A 298 -4.17 8.07 -19.64
C GLY A 298 -4.41 9.57 -19.82
N GLU A 299 -5.48 10.00 -20.50
CA GLU A 299 -5.77 11.43 -20.66
C GLU A 299 -6.41 12.02 -19.38
N ALA A 300 -5.91 13.18 -18.96
CA ALA A 300 -6.51 13.99 -17.90
C ALA A 300 -7.58 14.91 -18.49
N VAL A 301 -8.84 14.70 -18.11
CA VAL A 301 -10.00 15.40 -18.68
C VAL A 301 -10.99 15.82 -17.61
N THR A 302 -11.86 16.76 -17.94
CA THR A 302 -13.03 17.12 -17.13
C THR A 302 -14.30 16.73 -17.86
N ILE A 303 -15.07 15.81 -17.30
CA ILE A 303 -16.34 15.34 -17.87
C ILE A 303 -17.48 16.14 -17.25
N THR A 304 -18.35 16.73 -18.08
CA THR A 304 -19.62 17.28 -17.65
C THR A 304 -20.76 16.33 -17.98
N LEU A 305 -21.81 16.31 -17.17
CA LEU A 305 -22.96 15.42 -17.34
C LEU A 305 -24.23 16.20 -17.66
N THR A 306 -25.20 15.53 -18.27
CA THR A 306 -26.52 16.12 -18.56
C THR A 306 -27.37 16.32 -17.31
N ASP A 307 -27.21 15.45 -16.32
CA ASP A 307 -28.01 15.45 -15.10
C ASP A 307 -27.18 15.84 -13.87
N GLU A 308 -27.83 16.51 -12.92
CA GLU A 308 -27.23 16.79 -11.63
C GLU A 308 -27.31 15.58 -10.70
N ILE A 309 -26.38 14.65 -10.88
CA ILE A 309 -26.20 13.53 -9.96
C ILE A 309 -25.16 13.87 -8.88
N ASP A 310 -25.32 13.31 -7.69
CA ASP A 310 -24.38 13.53 -6.60
C ASP A 310 -23.15 12.61 -6.76
N ILE A 311 -22.02 13.25 -7.02
CA ILE A 311 -20.70 12.67 -7.30
C ILE A 311 -19.67 13.51 -6.55
N SER A 312 -18.77 12.82 -5.86
CA SER A 312 -17.69 13.38 -5.07
C SER A 312 -16.32 12.81 -5.47
N ARG A 313 -15.24 13.39 -4.95
CA ARG A 313 -13.90 12.80 -5.08
C ARG A 313 -13.90 11.40 -4.48
N GLY A 314 -13.28 10.45 -5.18
CA GLY A 314 -13.27 9.04 -4.78
C GLY A 314 -14.35 8.20 -5.43
N ASP A 315 -15.35 8.82 -6.07
CA ASP A 315 -16.30 8.11 -6.91
C ASP A 315 -15.64 7.68 -8.23
N LEU A 316 -16.17 6.61 -8.80
CA LEU A 316 -15.72 6.03 -10.05
C LEU A 316 -16.87 6.10 -11.06
N LEU A 317 -16.69 6.87 -12.13
CA LEU A 317 -17.57 6.81 -13.28
C LEU A 317 -17.12 5.65 -14.17
N CYS A 318 -18.07 4.89 -14.71
CA CYS A 318 -17.78 3.70 -15.49
C CYS A 318 -18.85 3.45 -16.55
N ASP A 319 -18.56 2.52 -17.46
CA ASP A 319 -19.52 2.02 -18.45
C ASP A 319 -20.80 1.49 -17.77
N ALA A 320 -21.95 1.88 -18.30
CA ALA A 320 -23.25 1.56 -17.72
C ALA A 320 -23.62 0.06 -17.76
N ASN A 321 -23.02 -0.72 -18.66
CA ASN A 321 -23.24 -2.14 -18.86
C ASN A 321 -22.15 -3.02 -18.21
N GLN A 322 -20.97 -2.44 -17.92
CA GLN A 322 -19.81 -3.14 -17.36
C GLN A 322 -19.35 -2.49 -16.04
N ARG A 323 -20.29 -2.38 -15.11
CA ARG A 323 -20.08 -1.82 -13.78
C ARG A 323 -19.09 -2.70 -12.97
N PRO A 324 -18.09 -2.10 -12.29
CA PRO A 324 -17.19 -2.82 -11.41
C PRO A 324 -17.91 -3.37 -10.17
N GLU A 325 -17.28 -4.31 -9.46
CA GLU A 325 -17.79 -4.81 -8.19
C GLU A 325 -17.75 -3.71 -7.12
N VAL A 326 -18.72 -3.76 -6.20
CA VAL A 326 -18.80 -2.86 -5.04
C VAL A 326 -18.91 -3.71 -3.79
N ALA A 327 -17.88 -3.65 -2.93
CA ALA A 327 -17.82 -4.43 -1.70
C ALA A 327 -17.09 -3.64 -0.62
N ASP A 328 -17.15 -4.12 0.62
CA ASP A 328 -16.39 -3.63 1.78
C ASP A 328 -15.46 -4.71 2.36
N GLN A 329 -15.43 -5.90 1.75
CA GLN A 329 -14.58 -7.02 2.15
C GLN A 329 -13.98 -7.73 0.93
N PHE A 330 -12.69 -8.04 0.99
CA PHE A 330 -11.90 -8.47 -0.17
C PHE A 330 -10.87 -9.52 0.20
N SER A 331 -10.55 -10.39 -0.75
CA SER A 331 -9.29 -11.12 -0.76
C SER A 331 -8.27 -10.30 -1.54
N ALA A 332 -7.04 -10.17 -1.03
CA ALA A 332 -5.98 -9.41 -1.69
C ALA A 332 -4.61 -10.05 -1.45
N HIS A 333 -3.70 -9.84 -2.39
CA HIS A 333 -2.27 -10.00 -2.14
C HIS A 333 -1.73 -8.73 -1.48
N LEU A 334 -0.91 -8.88 -0.45
CA LEU A 334 -0.33 -7.78 0.30
C LEU A 334 1.18 -7.96 0.42
N ILE A 335 1.92 -6.92 0.08
CA ILE A 335 3.37 -6.79 0.29
C ILE A 335 3.56 -5.88 1.50
N TRP A 336 4.15 -6.39 2.58
CA TRP A 336 4.42 -5.60 3.77
C TRP A 336 5.79 -4.91 3.68
N MET A 337 5.83 -3.61 4.02
CA MET A 337 6.98 -2.73 3.73
C MET A 337 7.49 -1.99 4.98
N HIS A 338 7.00 -2.35 6.16
CA HIS A 338 7.34 -1.71 7.43
C HIS A 338 8.01 -2.69 8.39
N ASP A 339 8.91 -2.19 9.24
CA ASP A 339 9.64 -3.01 10.23
C ASP A 339 8.70 -3.61 11.29
N ASP A 340 7.75 -2.80 11.78
CA ASP A 340 6.68 -3.31 12.65
C ASP A 340 5.79 -4.27 11.87
N ALA A 341 5.64 -5.49 12.38
CA ALA A 341 4.85 -6.52 11.74
C ALA A 341 3.36 -6.14 11.61
N LEU A 342 2.74 -6.53 10.50
CA LEU A 342 1.30 -6.47 10.34
C LEU A 342 0.63 -7.45 11.29
N VAL A 343 -0.34 -6.94 12.05
CA VAL A 343 -1.17 -7.71 12.97
C VAL A 343 -2.64 -7.59 12.54
N PRO A 344 -3.36 -8.72 12.33
CA PRO A 344 -4.78 -8.68 12.00
C PRO A 344 -5.62 -7.91 13.03
N GLY A 345 -6.62 -7.18 12.54
CA GLY A 345 -7.52 -6.33 13.33
C GLY A 345 -6.99 -4.92 13.60
N ARG A 346 -5.69 -4.65 13.37
CA ARG A 346 -5.11 -3.31 13.57
C ARG A 346 -5.65 -2.34 12.51
N PRO A 347 -6.08 -1.13 12.88
CA PRO A 347 -6.64 -0.16 11.93
C PRO A 347 -5.56 0.48 11.07
N TYR A 348 -5.83 0.56 9.77
CA TYR A 348 -5.02 1.31 8.80
C TYR A 348 -5.92 2.18 7.91
N LEU A 349 -5.31 3.11 7.17
CA LEU A 349 -5.95 3.74 6.02
C LEU A 349 -5.54 3.00 4.76
N PHE A 350 -6.50 2.70 3.89
CA PHE A 350 -6.27 2.07 2.60
C PHE A 350 -6.58 3.09 1.52
N LYS A 351 -5.63 3.36 0.64
CA LYS A 351 -5.83 4.26 -0.50
C LYS A 351 -5.93 3.45 -1.78
N ILE A 352 -7.09 3.51 -2.42
CA ILE A 352 -7.44 2.81 -3.67
C ILE A 352 -7.86 3.87 -4.68
N GLY A 353 -7.11 4.00 -5.76
CA GLY A 353 -7.22 5.11 -6.69
C GLY A 353 -7.27 6.47 -5.97
N THR A 354 -8.40 7.17 -6.09
CA THR A 354 -8.61 8.50 -5.51
C THR A 354 -9.29 8.50 -4.14
N LYS A 355 -9.71 7.33 -3.63
CA LYS A 355 -10.41 7.17 -2.35
C LYS A 355 -9.46 6.68 -1.27
N THR A 356 -9.59 7.20 -0.06
CA THR A 356 -8.87 6.73 1.14
C THR A 356 -9.88 6.33 2.19
N VAL A 357 -9.88 5.06 2.57
CA VAL A 357 -10.89 4.46 3.43
C VAL A 357 -10.23 3.81 4.67
N PRO A 358 -10.78 4.00 5.88
CA PRO A 358 -10.34 3.25 7.05
C PRO A 358 -10.72 1.78 6.94
N GLY A 359 -9.81 0.90 7.34
CA GLY A 359 -10.04 -0.54 7.33
C GLY A 359 -9.07 -1.31 8.20
N SER A 360 -9.11 -2.63 8.10
CA SER A 360 -8.14 -3.52 8.73
C SER A 360 -7.97 -4.80 7.92
N VAL A 361 -6.83 -5.45 8.11
CA VAL A 361 -6.63 -6.85 7.68
C VAL A 361 -7.35 -7.73 8.69
N THR A 362 -8.36 -8.48 8.27
CA THR A 362 -9.18 -9.32 9.18
C THR A 362 -8.56 -10.69 9.39
N GLU A 363 -7.88 -11.22 8.37
CA GLU A 363 -7.28 -12.55 8.39
C GLU A 363 -6.07 -12.59 7.46
N ILE A 364 -5.02 -13.28 7.88
CA ILE A 364 -3.92 -13.68 7.01
C ILE A 364 -4.20 -15.12 6.62
N LYS A 365 -4.51 -15.39 5.34
CA LYS A 365 -4.76 -16.76 4.87
C LYS A 365 -3.47 -17.56 4.90
N TYR A 366 -2.40 -16.99 4.35
CA TYR A 366 -1.05 -17.54 4.35
C TYR A 366 -0.04 -16.49 3.86
N ASN A 367 1.21 -16.67 4.26
CA ASN A 367 2.36 -16.00 3.65
C ASN A 367 2.81 -16.82 2.44
N VAL A 368 3.36 -16.15 1.44
CA VAL A 368 4.00 -16.80 0.29
C VAL A 368 5.50 -16.72 0.48
N ASP A 369 6.15 -17.88 0.53
CA ASP A 369 7.61 -17.92 0.41
C ASP A 369 7.97 -17.58 -1.04
N VAL A 370 8.48 -16.38 -1.25
CA VAL A 370 8.85 -15.85 -2.57
C VAL A 370 10.00 -16.61 -3.26
N ASN A 371 10.72 -17.47 -2.54
CA ASN A 371 11.81 -18.30 -3.10
C ASN A 371 11.32 -19.66 -3.58
N THR A 372 10.33 -20.24 -2.88
CA THR A 372 9.82 -21.59 -3.11
C THR A 372 8.39 -21.63 -3.65
N PHE A 373 7.69 -20.49 -3.62
CA PHE A 373 6.27 -20.31 -3.95
C PHE A 373 5.31 -21.09 -3.02
N GLN A 374 5.79 -21.55 -1.87
CA GLN A 374 4.97 -22.30 -0.92
C GLN A 374 4.09 -21.38 -0.07
N HIS A 375 2.90 -21.88 0.27
CA HIS A 375 1.99 -21.22 1.20
C HIS A 375 2.35 -21.62 2.63
N LEU A 376 2.70 -20.63 3.45
CA LEU A 376 3.09 -20.80 4.85
C LEU A 376 1.99 -20.26 5.77
N ALA A 377 1.60 -21.04 6.78
CA ALA A 377 0.66 -20.56 7.78
C ALA A 377 1.31 -19.45 8.62
N ALA A 378 0.61 -18.33 8.79
CA ALA A 378 1.14 -17.16 9.47
C ALA A 378 0.07 -16.46 10.31
N LYS A 379 0.51 -15.78 11.38
CA LYS A 379 -0.33 -14.96 12.27
C LYS A 379 0.01 -13.47 12.22
N LYS A 380 1.12 -13.14 11.57
CA LYS A 380 1.64 -11.79 11.35
C LYS A 380 2.36 -11.78 10.01
N VAL A 381 2.58 -10.59 9.45
CA VAL A 381 3.39 -10.41 8.24
C VAL A 381 4.56 -9.49 8.59
N ASP A 382 5.77 -10.00 8.45
CA ASP A 382 7.01 -9.28 8.72
C ASP A 382 7.48 -8.49 7.47
N LEU A 383 8.48 -7.63 7.63
CA LEU A 383 9.02 -6.79 6.56
C LEU A 383 9.38 -7.61 5.31
N ASN A 384 8.96 -7.12 4.14
CA ASN A 384 9.21 -7.69 2.81
C ASN A 384 8.57 -9.06 2.55
N GLU A 385 7.66 -9.51 3.40
CA GLU A 385 6.85 -10.70 3.14
C GLU A 385 5.65 -10.36 2.24
N VAL A 386 5.28 -11.34 1.42
CA VAL A 386 4.06 -11.31 0.61
C VAL A 386 3.05 -12.25 1.24
N SER A 387 1.82 -11.79 1.40
CA SER A 387 0.74 -12.56 2.03
C SER A 387 -0.56 -12.44 1.27
N VAL A 388 -1.37 -13.49 1.32
CA VAL A 388 -2.77 -13.42 0.91
C VAL A 388 -3.61 -13.12 2.14
N VAL A 389 -4.33 -12.01 2.10
CA VAL A 389 -5.07 -11.47 3.24
C VAL A 389 -6.53 -11.24 2.91
N ASN A 390 -7.38 -11.30 3.93
CA ASN A 390 -8.72 -10.75 3.88
C ASN A 390 -8.71 -9.34 4.46
N LEU A 391 -9.37 -8.42 3.77
CA LEU A 391 -9.51 -7.02 4.17
C LEU A 391 -10.96 -6.74 4.51
N SER A 392 -11.18 -5.80 5.44
CA SER A 392 -12.48 -5.20 5.70
C SER A 392 -12.34 -3.69 5.83
N PHE A 393 -13.13 -2.97 5.05
CA PHE A 393 -13.21 -1.52 5.02
C PHE A 393 -14.50 -1.05 5.70
N ARG A 394 -14.50 0.19 6.18
CA ARG A 394 -15.67 0.77 6.87
C ARG A 394 -16.82 1.15 5.95
N GLU A 395 -16.53 1.35 4.67
CA GLU A 395 -17.51 1.68 3.65
C GLU A 395 -17.19 0.88 2.39
N PRO A 396 -18.23 0.57 1.59
CA PRO A 396 -18.01 -0.11 0.33
C PRO A 396 -17.26 0.80 -0.66
N ILE A 397 -16.44 0.16 -1.48
CA ILE A 397 -15.69 0.79 -2.56
C ILE A 397 -15.97 0.06 -3.87
N ALA A 398 -15.95 0.82 -4.96
CA ALA A 398 -15.93 0.25 -6.29
C ALA A 398 -14.50 -0.16 -6.65
N PHE A 399 -14.31 -1.37 -7.16
CA PHE A 399 -12.99 -1.90 -7.49
C PHE A 399 -13.08 -2.89 -8.65
N ASP A 400 -11.94 -3.11 -9.30
CA ASP A 400 -11.73 -4.22 -10.22
C ASP A 400 -10.65 -5.16 -9.64
N ALA A 401 -10.59 -6.40 -10.09
CA ALA A 401 -9.43 -7.24 -9.78
C ALA A 401 -8.17 -6.58 -10.36
N TYR A 402 -7.05 -6.64 -9.63
CA TYR A 402 -5.80 -6.00 -10.06
C TYR A 402 -5.31 -6.52 -11.41
N ALA A 403 -5.55 -7.81 -11.71
CA ALA A 403 -5.23 -8.41 -12.99
C ALA A 403 -6.02 -7.80 -14.17
N ASP A 404 -7.23 -7.30 -13.91
CA ASP A 404 -8.10 -6.68 -14.90
C ASP A 404 -7.80 -5.19 -15.04
N ASN A 405 -7.66 -4.48 -13.91
CA ASN A 405 -7.32 -3.06 -13.89
C ASN A 405 -6.44 -2.69 -12.68
N PRO A 406 -5.13 -2.42 -12.90
CA PRO A 406 -4.21 -2.05 -11.83
C PRO A 406 -4.55 -0.75 -11.09
N GLU A 407 -5.13 0.24 -11.77
CA GLU A 407 -5.44 1.56 -11.20
C GLU A 407 -6.61 1.50 -10.20
N THR A 408 -7.56 0.60 -10.41
CA THR A 408 -8.75 0.43 -9.54
C THR A 408 -8.67 -0.81 -8.64
N GLY A 409 -7.76 -1.75 -8.93
CA GLY A 409 -7.50 -2.93 -8.11
C GLY A 409 -6.26 -2.83 -7.20
N GLY A 410 -5.42 -1.80 -7.39
CA GLY A 410 -4.22 -1.57 -6.58
C GLY A 410 -4.50 -0.68 -5.37
N PHE A 411 -3.78 -0.92 -4.27
CA PHE A 411 -3.87 -0.07 -3.09
C PHE A 411 -2.57 0.04 -2.30
N ILE A 412 -2.50 1.10 -1.50
CA ILE A 412 -1.47 1.23 -0.45
C ILE A 412 -2.11 1.24 0.94
N VAL A 413 -1.36 0.72 1.91
CA VAL A 413 -1.71 0.71 3.33
C VAL A 413 -0.90 1.81 4.00
N ILE A 414 -1.59 2.70 4.72
CA ILE A 414 -1.02 3.87 5.37
C ILE A 414 -1.27 3.75 6.87
N ASP A 415 -0.21 3.86 7.66
CA ASP A 415 -0.33 3.91 9.11
C ASP A 415 -0.97 5.23 9.57
N ARG A 416 -1.94 5.14 10.47
CA ARG A 416 -2.82 6.27 10.84
C ARG A 416 -2.14 7.28 11.76
N LEU A 417 -1.04 6.90 12.41
CA LEU A 417 -0.34 7.74 13.38
C LEU A 417 0.83 8.43 12.70
N THR A 418 1.61 7.69 11.92
CA THR A 418 2.83 8.17 11.27
C THR A 418 2.60 8.71 9.85
N ASN A 419 1.47 8.36 9.22
CA ASN A 419 1.19 8.59 7.80
C ASN A 419 2.19 7.95 6.84
N LEU A 420 2.99 6.99 7.31
CA LEU A 420 3.89 6.21 6.46
C LEU A 420 3.11 5.18 5.64
N THR A 421 3.52 4.97 4.39
CA THR A 421 3.10 3.81 3.61
C THR A 421 3.78 2.56 4.18
N VAL A 422 2.99 1.66 4.76
CA VAL A 422 3.45 0.46 5.45
C VAL A 422 3.26 -0.82 4.63
N GLY A 423 2.52 -0.75 3.53
CA GLY A 423 2.38 -1.85 2.59
C GLY A 423 1.70 -1.44 1.29
N ALA A 424 1.71 -2.33 0.31
CA ALA A 424 0.97 -2.21 -0.94
C ALA A 424 0.26 -3.53 -1.23
N GLY A 425 -0.87 -3.49 -1.92
CA GLY A 425 -1.60 -4.70 -2.24
C GLY A 425 -2.43 -4.61 -3.51
N MET A 426 -2.88 -5.78 -3.92
CA MET A 426 -3.55 -6.06 -5.18
C MET A 426 -4.82 -6.83 -4.85
N ILE A 427 -5.97 -6.23 -5.12
CA ILE A 427 -7.27 -6.84 -4.87
C ILE A 427 -7.48 -7.99 -5.86
N ASP A 428 -7.96 -9.11 -5.35
CA ASP A 428 -8.28 -10.31 -6.13
C ASP A 428 -9.80 -10.36 -6.39
N PHE A 429 -10.62 -10.52 -5.34
CA PHE A 429 -12.08 -10.56 -5.48
C PHE A 429 -12.81 -10.15 -4.18
N ALA A 430 -14.10 -9.79 -4.29
CA ALA A 430 -14.95 -9.50 -3.14
C ALA A 430 -15.33 -10.77 -2.35
N LEU A 431 -15.33 -10.68 -1.02
CA LEU A 431 -15.80 -11.77 -0.17
C LEU A 431 -17.34 -11.78 -0.12
N ARG A 432 -17.95 -12.74 -0.83
CA ARG A 432 -19.41 -12.88 -1.05
C ARG A 432 -20.31 -13.01 0.20
N ARG A 433 -19.78 -13.01 1.41
CA ARG A 433 -20.61 -13.11 2.64
C ARG A 433 -21.39 -11.81 2.93
N ALA A 434 -21.00 -10.67 2.35
CA ALA A 434 -21.56 -9.36 2.67
C ALA A 434 -22.75 -8.89 1.80
N SER A 435 -23.01 -9.49 0.63
CA SER A 435 -24.06 -9.00 -0.30
C SER A 435 -25.50 -9.17 0.20
N ASN A 436 -25.73 -9.95 1.26
CA ASN A 436 -27.06 -10.20 1.81
C ASN A 436 -27.35 -9.43 3.11
N ILE A 437 -26.45 -8.56 3.57
CA ILE A 437 -26.60 -7.84 4.84
C ILE A 437 -26.80 -6.36 4.54
N HIS A 438 -28.05 -5.96 4.28
CA HIS A 438 -28.42 -4.55 4.23
C HIS A 438 -28.71 -4.05 5.64
N TRP A 439 -28.18 -2.87 5.99
CA TRP A 439 -28.61 -2.16 7.18
C TRP A 439 -30.10 -1.81 7.01
N GLN A 440 -30.94 -2.41 7.86
CA GLN A 440 -32.36 -2.07 7.90
C GLN A 440 -32.51 -0.68 8.51
N ALA A 441 -33.09 0.25 7.76
CA ALA A 441 -33.48 1.54 8.31
C ALA A 441 -34.52 1.30 9.42
N VAL A 442 -34.19 1.69 10.64
CA VAL A 442 -35.08 1.60 11.81
C VAL A 442 -35.54 3.00 12.20
N ASP A 443 -36.83 3.18 12.48
CA ASP A 443 -37.42 4.49 12.82
C ASP A 443 -36.98 5.02 14.21
N LEU A 444 -36.32 4.18 15.02
CA LEU A 444 -35.78 4.52 16.33
C LEU A 444 -34.26 4.60 16.26
N ASP A 445 -33.75 5.83 16.20
CA ASP A 445 -32.32 6.14 16.22
C ASP A 445 -31.78 6.36 17.65
N LYS A 446 -30.46 6.42 17.74
CA LYS A 446 -29.69 6.68 18.97
C LYS A 446 -30.10 7.96 19.69
N HIS A 447 -30.44 9.03 18.97
CA HIS A 447 -30.83 10.31 19.56
C HIS A 447 -32.11 10.18 20.36
N ARG A 448 -33.16 9.59 19.76
CA ARG A 448 -34.44 9.33 20.42
C ARG A 448 -34.29 8.43 21.65
N ARG A 449 -33.39 7.43 21.59
CA ARG A 449 -33.11 6.55 22.73
C ARG A 449 -32.42 7.30 23.87
N GLY A 450 -31.45 8.16 23.56
CA GLY A 450 -30.78 9.02 24.55
C GLY A 450 -31.75 10.00 25.22
N GLU A 451 -32.60 10.68 24.43
CA GLU A 451 -33.63 11.59 24.95
C GLU A 451 -34.60 10.87 25.91
N ALA A 452 -35.07 9.68 25.54
CA ALA A 452 -35.97 8.88 26.39
C ALA A 452 -35.31 8.47 27.72
N MET A 453 -33.98 8.31 27.74
CA MET A 453 -33.20 8.00 28.94
C MET A 453 -32.72 9.24 29.69
N GLY A 454 -32.98 10.45 29.18
CA GLY A 454 -32.51 11.70 29.78
C GLY A 454 -30.98 11.79 29.89
N GLN A 455 -30.26 11.25 28.90
CA GLN A 455 -28.80 11.23 28.88
C GLN A 455 -28.26 11.26 27.46
N ARG A 456 -27.02 11.74 27.29
CA ARG A 456 -26.31 11.61 26.01
C ARG A 456 -25.51 10.31 26.03
N PRO A 457 -25.74 9.38 25.09
CA PRO A 457 -24.98 8.13 25.04
C PRO A 457 -23.50 8.40 24.74
N ALA A 458 -22.62 7.66 25.40
CA ALA A 458 -21.17 7.78 25.23
C ALA A 458 -20.44 6.53 25.72
N ALA A 459 -19.27 6.28 25.16
CA ALA A 459 -18.31 5.31 25.67
C ALA A 459 -17.24 6.00 26.52
N ILE A 460 -17.20 5.67 27.81
CA ILE A 460 -16.20 6.17 28.75
C ILE A 460 -15.08 5.14 28.86
N TRP A 461 -13.96 5.43 28.22
CA TRP A 461 -12.87 4.47 28.01
C TRP A 461 -11.71 4.69 28.98
N PHE A 462 -11.60 3.82 29.98
CA PHE A 462 -10.52 3.84 30.97
C PHE A 462 -9.29 3.10 30.43
N THR A 463 -8.17 3.82 30.27
CA THR A 463 -6.87 3.27 29.85
C THR A 463 -5.79 3.54 30.90
N GLY A 464 -4.73 2.74 30.91
CA GLY A 464 -3.66 2.77 31.91
C GLY A 464 -3.01 1.40 32.13
N LEU A 465 -1.92 1.37 32.89
CA LEU A 465 -1.20 0.13 33.24
C LEU A 465 -2.08 -0.87 34.01
N SER A 466 -1.71 -2.15 33.96
CA SER A 466 -2.30 -3.16 34.85
C SER A 466 -2.16 -2.71 36.31
N GLY A 467 -3.18 -2.86 37.15
CA GLY A 467 -3.10 -2.37 38.55
C GLY A 467 -3.14 -0.85 38.75
N ALA A 468 -3.31 -0.04 37.69
CA ALA A 468 -3.47 1.41 37.81
C ALA A 468 -4.73 1.85 38.60
N GLY A 469 -5.75 0.99 38.66
CA GLY A 469 -7.02 1.26 39.37
C GLY A 469 -8.22 1.51 38.45
N LYS A 470 -8.08 1.26 37.13
CA LYS A 470 -9.14 1.45 36.12
C LYS A 470 -10.49 0.86 36.52
N SER A 471 -10.56 -0.46 36.78
CA SER A 471 -11.81 -1.12 37.12
C SER A 471 -12.39 -0.63 38.46
N THR A 472 -11.53 -0.23 39.41
CA THR A 472 -11.97 0.37 40.68
C THR A 472 -12.65 1.71 40.45
N VAL A 473 -12.03 2.61 39.69
CA VAL A 473 -12.58 3.93 39.37
C VAL A 473 -13.85 3.77 38.51
N ALA A 474 -13.81 2.95 37.46
CA ALA A 474 -14.96 2.72 36.59
C ALA A 474 -16.20 2.20 37.36
N ASN A 475 -16.01 1.26 38.29
CA ASN A 475 -17.09 0.77 39.15
C ASN A 475 -17.65 1.85 40.09
N LEU A 476 -16.81 2.75 40.61
CA LEU A 476 -17.28 3.89 41.43
C LEU A 476 -18.06 4.91 40.59
N VAL A 477 -17.60 5.20 39.37
CA VAL A 477 -18.32 6.05 38.41
C VAL A 477 -19.67 5.43 38.07
N GLU A 478 -19.72 4.13 37.73
CA GLU A 478 -20.96 3.41 37.44
C GLU A 478 -21.96 3.51 38.61
N LYS A 479 -21.51 3.26 39.86
CA LYS A 479 -22.35 3.40 41.05
C LYS A 479 -22.93 4.81 41.22
N ARG A 480 -22.14 5.84 40.93
CA ARG A 480 -22.59 7.25 41.02
C ARG A 480 -23.58 7.60 39.93
N LEU A 481 -23.31 7.20 38.70
CA LEU A 481 -24.23 7.39 37.57
C LEU A 481 -25.56 6.67 37.81
N PHE A 482 -25.52 5.44 38.31
CA PHE A 482 -26.71 4.68 38.67
C PHE A 482 -27.52 5.38 39.77
N ALA A 483 -26.86 5.92 40.80
CA ALA A 483 -27.52 6.70 41.86
C ALA A 483 -28.16 7.99 41.34
N LEU A 484 -27.66 8.56 40.23
CA LEU A 484 -28.24 9.69 39.52
C LEU A 484 -29.38 9.30 38.55
N GLY A 485 -29.77 8.02 38.53
CA GLY A 485 -30.81 7.50 37.64
C GLY A 485 -30.38 7.33 36.19
N LYS A 486 -29.07 7.34 35.89
CA LYS A 486 -28.54 7.16 34.54
C LYS A 486 -28.43 5.68 34.17
N HIS A 487 -28.67 5.40 32.90
CA HIS A 487 -28.59 4.06 32.33
C HIS A 487 -27.17 3.77 31.89
N THR A 488 -26.53 2.83 32.57
CA THR A 488 -25.10 2.52 32.39
C THR A 488 -24.85 1.02 32.29
N TYR A 489 -23.69 0.67 31.72
CA TYR A 489 -23.18 -0.70 31.74
C TYR A 489 -21.64 -0.70 31.75
N LEU A 490 -21.03 -1.44 32.68
CA LEU A 490 -19.58 -1.63 32.75
C LEU A 490 -19.10 -2.87 31.98
N LEU A 491 -18.38 -2.63 30.89
CA LEU A 491 -17.58 -3.59 30.16
C LEU A 491 -16.19 -3.70 30.80
N ASP A 492 -15.95 -4.78 31.54
CA ASP A 492 -14.67 -5.07 32.20
C ASP A 492 -13.85 -6.14 31.45
N GLY A 493 -12.54 -5.94 31.39
CA GLY A 493 -11.58 -6.80 30.70
C GLY A 493 -11.52 -8.26 31.16
N ASP A 494 -11.78 -8.55 32.44
CA ASP A 494 -11.84 -9.93 32.93
C ASP A 494 -13.20 -10.56 32.59
N ASN A 495 -14.29 -9.81 32.77
CA ASN A 495 -15.65 -10.31 32.55
C ASN A 495 -15.89 -10.72 31.10
N ILE A 496 -15.43 -9.91 30.14
CA ILE A 496 -15.62 -10.18 28.70
C ILE A 496 -14.85 -11.42 28.24
N ARG A 497 -13.74 -11.77 28.91
CA ARG A 497 -12.96 -12.99 28.62
C ARG A 497 -13.65 -14.28 29.06
N HIS A 498 -14.74 -14.22 29.82
CA HIS A 498 -15.57 -15.40 30.07
C HIS A 498 -16.54 -15.71 28.91
N GLY A 499 -16.82 -14.72 28.05
CA GLY A 499 -17.80 -14.83 26.97
C GLY A 499 -17.21 -14.41 25.62
N LEU A 500 -17.45 -13.15 25.23
CA LEU A 500 -17.11 -12.58 23.92
C LEU A 500 -15.65 -12.79 23.50
N ASN A 501 -14.72 -12.79 24.46
CA ASN A 501 -13.27 -12.88 24.20
C ASN A 501 -12.63 -14.13 24.83
N ARG A 502 -13.38 -15.21 25.06
CA ARG A 502 -12.89 -16.44 25.71
C ARG A 502 -11.82 -17.21 24.93
N ASP A 503 -11.78 -17.00 23.62
CA ASP A 503 -10.85 -17.61 22.67
C ASP A 503 -9.51 -16.86 22.56
N LEU A 504 -9.41 -15.65 23.14
CA LEU A 504 -8.25 -14.78 22.98
C LEU A 504 -7.25 -14.93 24.12
N GLY A 505 -5.97 -15.09 23.75
CA GLY A 505 -4.85 -15.06 24.67
C GLY A 505 -4.39 -13.65 25.06
N PHE A 506 -3.08 -13.50 25.25
CA PHE A 506 -2.41 -12.25 25.64
C PHE A 506 -1.28 -11.85 24.67
N THR A 507 -1.23 -12.48 23.50
CA THR A 507 -0.34 -12.04 22.42
C THR A 507 -0.79 -10.68 21.89
N GLU A 508 0.07 -10.01 21.13
CA GLU A 508 -0.29 -8.72 20.52
C GLU A 508 -1.52 -8.83 19.62
N VAL A 509 -1.58 -9.86 18.76
CA VAL A 509 -2.74 -10.18 17.91
C VAL A 509 -4.02 -10.34 18.73
N ASP A 510 -3.96 -11.12 19.82
CA ASP A 510 -5.11 -11.33 20.70
C ASP A 510 -5.56 -10.03 21.39
N ARG A 511 -4.62 -9.12 21.69
CA ARG A 511 -4.93 -7.83 22.33
C ARG A 511 -5.61 -6.88 21.35
N VAL A 512 -5.12 -6.79 20.12
CA VAL A 512 -5.75 -5.99 19.06
C VAL A 512 -7.19 -6.45 18.85
N GLU A 513 -7.39 -7.76 18.67
CA GLU A 513 -8.73 -8.34 18.50
C GLU A 513 -9.62 -8.16 19.73
N ASN A 514 -9.06 -8.27 20.94
CA ASN A 514 -9.78 -8.03 22.18
C ASN A 514 -10.32 -6.59 22.25
N ILE A 515 -9.52 -5.58 21.90
CA ILE A 515 -9.98 -4.19 21.89
C ILE A 515 -10.99 -3.95 20.77
N ARG A 516 -10.78 -4.51 19.57
CA ARG A 516 -11.72 -4.39 18.44
C ARG A 516 -13.11 -4.92 18.80
N ARG A 517 -13.21 -6.14 19.34
CA ARG A 517 -14.50 -6.75 19.75
C ARG A 517 -15.22 -5.94 20.82
N VAL A 518 -14.47 -5.44 21.80
CA VAL A 518 -15.00 -4.61 22.87
C VAL A 518 -15.51 -3.27 22.34
N ALA A 519 -14.79 -2.65 21.42
CA ALA A 519 -15.19 -1.36 20.85
C ALA A 519 -16.48 -1.49 20.01
N GLU A 520 -16.64 -2.57 19.23
CA GLU A 520 -17.89 -2.86 18.53
C GLU A 520 -19.05 -3.13 19.50
N ALA A 521 -18.79 -3.86 20.60
CA ALA A 521 -19.80 -4.07 21.63
C ALA A 521 -20.20 -2.75 22.32
N ALA A 522 -19.23 -1.90 22.65
CA ALA A 522 -19.47 -0.58 23.23
C ALA A 522 -20.31 0.30 22.28
N ARG A 523 -20.03 0.26 20.98
CA ARG A 523 -20.82 0.96 19.95
C ARG A 523 -22.29 0.56 19.97
N LEU A 524 -22.60 -0.72 20.16
CA LEU A 524 -24.00 -1.18 20.28
C LEU A 524 -24.70 -0.61 21.53
N PHE A 525 -23.99 -0.46 22.65
CA PHE A 525 -24.54 0.19 23.84
C PHE A 525 -24.77 1.68 23.64
N VAL A 526 -23.82 2.37 22.99
CA VAL A 526 -23.97 3.79 22.63
C VAL A 526 -25.17 3.97 21.69
N ASP A 527 -25.31 3.14 20.65
CA ASP A 527 -26.47 3.13 19.77
C ASP A 527 -27.78 2.89 20.54
N ALA A 528 -27.76 2.03 21.57
CA ALA A 528 -28.91 1.78 22.44
C ALA A 528 -29.28 2.96 23.38
N GLY A 529 -28.54 4.06 23.37
CA GLY A 529 -28.77 5.22 24.25
C GLY A 529 -28.07 5.15 25.61
N VAL A 530 -27.22 4.14 25.84
CA VAL A 530 -26.57 3.87 27.14
C VAL A 530 -25.21 4.57 27.27
N ILE A 531 -24.85 4.99 28.48
CA ILE A 531 -23.47 5.38 28.82
C ILE A 531 -22.70 4.12 29.19
N VAL A 532 -21.82 3.66 28.30
CA VAL A 532 -21.04 2.44 28.51
C VAL A 532 -19.67 2.77 29.08
N LEU A 533 -19.30 2.13 30.19
CA LEU A 533 -17.98 2.27 30.79
C LEU A 533 -17.11 1.11 30.33
N CYS A 534 -15.91 1.38 29.83
CA CYS A 534 -14.99 0.39 29.29
C CYS A 534 -13.69 0.38 30.09
N SER A 535 -13.41 -0.68 30.85
CA SER A 535 -12.17 -0.82 31.64
C SER A 535 -11.27 -1.90 31.06
N PHE A 536 -10.31 -1.50 30.22
CA PHE A 536 -9.44 -2.43 29.49
C PHE A 536 -7.97 -2.03 29.57
N ILE A 537 -7.09 -3.03 29.44
CA ILE A 537 -5.69 -2.76 29.12
C ILE A 537 -5.61 -2.57 27.61
N SER A 538 -5.68 -1.31 27.17
CA SER A 538 -5.53 -0.88 25.77
C SER A 538 -4.17 -0.20 25.58
N PRO A 539 -3.08 -0.97 25.39
CA PRO A 539 -1.73 -0.46 25.50
C PRO A 539 -1.31 0.47 24.36
N PHE A 540 -1.75 0.25 23.13
CA PHE A 540 -1.33 1.07 22.00
C PHE A 540 -2.37 2.13 21.64
N ARG A 541 -1.89 3.27 21.13
CA ARG A 541 -2.74 4.40 20.75
C ARG A 541 -3.64 4.07 19.55
N SER A 542 -3.17 3.20 18.65
CA SER A 542 -3.89 2.77 17.45
C SER A 542 -5.26 2.16 17.75
N GLU A 543 -5.36 1.25 18.73
CA GLU A 543 -6.63 0.58 19.02
C GLU A 543 -7.59 1.49 19.80
N ARG A 544 -7.06 2.40 20.63
CA ARG A 544 -7.91 3.42 21.28
C ARG A 544 -8.49 4.39 20.27
N ARG A 545 -7.71 4.75 19.24
CA ARG A 545 -8.20 5.55 18.11
C ARG A 545 -9.23 4.78 17.26
N LEU A 546 -9.05 3.47 17.05
CA LEU A 546 -10.09 2.62 16.42
C LEU A 546 -11.41 2.72 17.18
N ALA A 547 -11.37 2.56 18.51
CA ALA A 547 -12.57 2.60 19.34
C ALA A 547 -13.26 3.97 19.28
N ARG A 548 -12.47 5.06 19.32
CA ARG A 548 -12.95 6.44 19.14
C ARG A 548 -13.65 6.64 17.81
N ASP A 549 -13.03 6.19 16.72
CA ASP A 549 -13.56 6.43 15.38
C ASP A 549 -14.79 5.58 15.05
N LEU A 550 -15.10 4.54 15.83
CA LEU A 550 -16.34 3.74 15.67
C LEU A 550 -17.58 4.51 16.13
N LEU A 551 -17.40 5.61 16.87
CA LEU A 551 -18.46 6.43 17.44
C LEU A 551 -18.47 7.81 16.78
N GLU A 552 -19.57 8.56 16.94
CA GLU A 552 -19.64 9.92 16.40
C GLU A 552 -18.77 10.89 17.22
N PRO A 553 -18.38 12.05 16.65
CA PRO A 553 -17.62 13.07 17.36
C PRO A 553 -18.27 13.45 18.70
N GLY A 554 -17.50 13.34 19.79
CA GLY A 554 -17.97 13.64 21.14
C GLY A 554 -18.76 12.51 21.82
N GLU A 555 -18.69 11.27 21.32
CA GLU A 555 -19.27 10.09 21.98
C GLU A 555 -18.23 9.17 22.63
N PHE A 556 -16.94 9.44 22.43
CA PHE A 556 -15.85 8.71 23.04
C PHE A 556 -15.07 9.61 24.00
N VAL A 557 -15.00 9.22 25.27
CA VAL A 557 -14.28 9.94 26.32
C VAL A 557 -13.13 9.06 26.82
N GLU A 558 -11.90 9.44 26.52
CA GLU A 558 -10.70 8.73 26.96
C GLU A 558 -10.27 9.21 28.36
N VAL A 559 -10.33 8.28 29.32
CA VAL A 559 -9.94 8.50 30.72
C VAL A 559 -8.60 7.80 30.95
N PHE A 560 -7.52 8.58 31.03
CA PHE A 560 -6.20 8.07 31.32
C PHE A 560 -5.95 8.00 32.83
N VAL A 561 -5.85 6.78 33.37
CA VAL A 561 -5.42 6.57 34.76
C VAL A 561 -3.90 6.51 34.80
N ASP A 562 -3.28 7.68 34.96
CA ASP A 562 -1.83 7.83 34.99
C ASP A 562 -1.29 7.38 36.34
N THR A 563 -0.80 6.14 36.40
CA THR A 563 -0.20 5.55 37.60
C THR A 563 1.23 5.15 37.29
N PRO A 564 2.23 5.63 38.06
CA PRO A 564 3.61 5.20 37.88
C PRO A 564 3.77 3.68 38.00
N LEU A 565 4.59 3.08 37.13
CA LEU A 565 4.78 1.62 37.07
C LEU A 565 5.12 1.00 38.43
N HIS A 566 6.01 1.63 39.21
CA HIS A 566 6.40 1.13 40.53
C HIS A 566 5.24 1.11 41.55
N VAL A 567 4.27 2.04 41.42
CA VAL A 567 3.06 2.05 42.26
C VAL A 567 2.11 0.93 41.85
N ALA A 568 1.91 0.75 40.54
CA ALA A 568 1.12 -0.35 39.99
C ALA A 568 1.69 -1.73 40.39
N GLU A 569 3.01 -1.88 40.31
CA GLU A 569 3.75 -3.09 40.71
C GLU A 569 3.69 -3.33 42.22
N LYS A 570 3.71 -2.29 43.06
CA LYS A 570 3.52 -2.44 44.52
C LYS A 570 2.11 -2.89 44.88
N ARG A 571 1.10 -2.44 44.13
CA ARG A 571 -0.31 -2.82 44.36
C ARG A 571 -0.59 -4.27 43.98
N ASP A 572 0.01 -4.74 42.88
CA ASP A 572 -0.10 -6.07 42.23
C ASP A 572 -1.10 -7.05 42.88
N PRO A 573 -2.42 -6.77 42.83
CA PRO A 573 -3.42 -7.48 43.63
C PRO A 573 -3.56 -8.95 43.21
N LYS A 574 -3.11 -9.29 42.00
CA LYS A 574 -3.19 -10.61 41.39
C LYS A 574 -1.83 -11.32 41.30
N GLY A 575 -0.75 -10.71 41.82
CA GLY A 575 0.61 -11.25 41.75
C GLY A 575 1.14 -11.41 40.31
N LEU A 576 0.64 -10.61 39.36
CA LEU A 576 0.97 -10.71 37.94
C LEU A 576 2.31 -10.05 37.61
N TYR A 577 2.62 -8.90 38.22
CA TYR A 577 3.91 -8.23 38.04
C TYR A 577 5.05 -9.12 38.52
N LYS A 578 4.89 -9.74 39.71
CA LYS A 578 5.88 -10.69 40.24
C LYS A 578 6.13 -11.86 39.26
N LYS A 579 5.06 -12.46 38.73
CA LYS A 579 5.16 -13.57 37.77
C LYS A 579 5.78 -13.14 36.44
N ALA A 580 5.53 -11.92 35.98
CA ALA A 580 6.13 -11.37 34.76
C ALA A 580 7.65 -11.14 34.94
N ARG A 581 8.07 -10.54 36.06
CA ARG A 581 9.50 -10.36 36.39
C ARG A 581 10.27 -11.68 36.51
N GLU A 582 9.61 -12.73 36.99
CA GLU A 582 10.15 -14.10 37.05
C GLU A 582 10.15 -14.82 35.69
N GLY A 583 9.71 -14.17 34.60
CA GLY A 583 9.64 -14.75 33.26
C GLY A 583 8.53 -15.78 33.04
N ARG A 584 7.61 -15.93 34.00
CA ARG A 584 6.49 -16.90 33.93
C ARG A 584 5.31 -16.38 33.11
N ILE A 585 5.19 -15.07 32.96
CA ILE A 585 4.23 -14.40 32.07
C ILE A 585 5.04 -13.62 31.04
N LYS A 586 4.81 -13.89 29.76
CA LYS A 586 5.39 -13.15 28.64
C LYS A 586 4.37 -12.13 28.11
N ASN A 587 4.85 -11.09 27.45
CA ASN A 587 4.09 -10.00 26.84
C ASN A 587 3.22 -9.23 27.85
N PHE A 588 3.79 -8.92 29.02
CA PHE A 588 3.13 -8.16 30.08
C PHE A 588 3.37 -6.65 29.90
N THR A 589 2.26 -5.93 29.72
CA THR A 589 2.25 -4.48 29.49
C THR A 589 2.95 -3.71 30.62
N GLY A 590 3.96 -2.92 30.26
CA GLY A 590 4.80 -2.13 31.16
C GLY A 590 6.05 -2.86 31.67
N ILE A 591 6.26 -4.14 31.33
CA ILE A 591 7.48 -4.90 31.64
C ILE A 591 8.22 -5.30 30.36
N ASP A 592 7.65 -6.23 29.60
CA ASP A 592 8.22 -6.81 28.37
C ASP A 592 7.33 -6.54 27.13
N SER A 593 6.27 -5.75 27.29
CA SER A 593 5.44 -5.17 26.22
C SER A 593 5.19 -3.69 26.50
N PRO A 594 5.25 -2.80 25.50
CA PRO A 594 5.12 -1.36 25.72
C PRO A 594 3.70 -0.95 26.14
N TYR A 595 3.60 0.22 26.78
CA TYR A 595 2.36 0.96 26.98
C TYR A 595 2.58 2.35 26.42
N GLU A 596 1.72 2.77 25.50
CA GLU A 596 1.74 4.09 24.87
C GLU A 596 0.71 5.00 25.56
N PRO A 597 1.14 5.98 26.37
CA PRO A 597 0.23 6.93 26.98
C PRO A 597 -0.54 7.73 25.91
N PRO A 598 -1.81 8.11 26.17
CA PRO A 598 -2.54 8.98 25.26
C PRO A 598 -1.93 10.38 25.23
N GLU A 599 -1.87 10.99 24.05
CA GLU A 599 -1.34 12.35 23.88
C GLU A 599 -2.34 13.42 24.31
N ARG A 600 -3.64 13.14 24.13
CA ARG A 600 -4.75 14.08 24.38
C ARG A 600 -5.97 13.32 24.91
N ALA A 601 -5.85 12.77 26.11
CA ALA A 601 -7.00 12.20 26.82
C ALA A 601 -7.96 13.33 27.24
N GLU A 602 -9.27 13.09 27.15
CA GLU A 602 -10.27 14.02 27.67
C GLU A 602 -10.14 14.21 29.19
N ILE A 603 -9.76 13.15 29.92
CA ILE A 603 -9.54 13.19 31.37
C ILE A 603 -8.22 12.47 31.70
N THR A 604 -7.36 13.12 32.49
CA THR A 604 -6.17 12.48 33.07
C THR A 604 -6.30 12.43 34.59
N LEU A 605 -6.31 11.22 35.14
CA LEU A 605 -6.48 10.95 36.57
C LEU A 605 -5.12 10.61 37.19
N ALA A 606 -4.76 11.29 38.27
CA ALA A 606 -3.52 11.06 39.02
C ALA A 606 -3.59 9.77 39.88
N GLY A 607 -3.53 8.63 39.21
CA GLY A 607 -3.62 7.31 39.83
C GLY A 607 -2.45 7.04 40.76
N GLY A 608 -2.74 6.58 41.98
CA GLY A 608 -1.69 6.39 42.99
C GLY A 608 -1.48 7.58 43.94
N MET A 609 -1.96 8.76 43.57
CA MET A 609 -1.82 9.99 44.37
C MET A 609 -3.13 10.40 45.07
N ALA A 610 -4.27 10.20 44.41
CA ALA A 610 -5.60 10.51 44.95
C ALA A 610 -6.39 9.24 45.32
N ALA A 611 -7.41 9.39 46.18
CA ALA A 611 -8.31 8.30 46.53
C ALA A 611 -9.20 7.92 45.33
N PRO A 612 -9.55 6.62 45.14
CA PRO A 612 -10.42 6.19 44.04
C PRO A 612 -11.76 6.93 43.97
N GLU A 613 -12.31 7.32 45.11
CA GLU A 613 -13.54 8.10 45.23
C GLU A 613 -13.37 9.50 44.62
N GLU A 614 -12.29 10.19 44.94
CA GLU A 614 -11.98 11.52 44.37
C GLU A 614 -11.77 11.44 42.85
N LEU A 615 -11.07 10.42 42.38
CA LEU A 615 -10.84 10.19 40.95
C LEU A 615 -12.15 9.93 40.20
N ALA A 616 -13.07 9.16 40.79
CA ALA A 616 -14.38 8.95 40.21
C ALA A 616 -15.24 10.23 40.22
N ASP A 617 -15.01 11.17 41.16
CA ASP A 617 -15.80 12.42 41.24
C ASP A 617 -15.41 13.33 40.09
N GLN A 618 -14.12 13.39 39.77
CA GLN A 618 -13.61 14.12 38.61
C GLN A 618 -14.24 13.64 37.29
N VAL A 619 -14.41 12.32 37.12
CA VAL A 619 -15.05 11.78 35.92
C VAL A 619 -16.53 12.16 35.86
N VAL A 620 -17.26 12.03 36.97
CA VAL A 620 -18.69 12.39 37.02
C VAL A 620 -18.90 13.89 36.79
N GLU A 621 -18.04 14.74 37.35
CA GLU A 621 -18.12 16.18 37.15
C GLU A 621 -17.86 16.56 35.70
N TYR A 622 -16.84 15.98 35.07
CA TYR A 622 -16.60 16.16 33.64
C TYR A 622 -17.82 15.76 32.81
N LEU A 623 -18.45 14.62 33.11
CA LEU A 623 -19.64 14.17 32.37
C LEU A 623 -20.80 15.17 32.51
N ARG A 624 -20.95 15.78 33.68
CA ARG A 624 -21.96 16.83 33.91
C ARG A 624 -21.64 18.11 33.14
N GLU A 625 -20.40 18.59 33.25
CA GLU A 625 -19.96 19.83 32.57
C GLU A 625 -20.07 19.74 31.05
N GLN A 626 -19.82 18.56 30.48
CA GLN A 626 -19.92 18.32 29.04
C GLN A 626 -21.33 17.91 28.58
N GLY A 627 -22.31 17.89 29.48
CA GLY A 627 -23.73 17.64 29.15
C GLY A 627 -24.05 16.19 28.78
N TYR A 628 -23.28 15.22 29.29
CA TYR A 628 -23.62 13.80 29.13
C TYR A 628 -24.72 13.34 30.08
N ILE A 629 -24.77 13.93 31.27
CA ILE A 629 -25.65 13.55 32.39
C ILE A 629 -26.40 14.73 33.00
#